data_AF-A0A958Y0R9-F1
#
_entry.id   AF-A0A958Y0R9-F1
#
_cell.length_a   1.000
_cell.length_b   1.000
_cell.length_c   1.000
_cell.angle_alpha   90.00
_cell.angle_beta   90.00
_cell.angle_gamma   90.00
#
_symmetry.space_group_name_H-M   'P 1'
#
loop_
_entity.id
_entity.type
_entity.pdbx_description
1 polymer ?
#
loop_
_entity_poly.entity_id
_entity_poly.type
_entity_poly.pdbx_seq_one_letter_code
_entity_poly.pdbx_strand_id
1 'polypeptide(L)'
;MKQVTDPLFALTGPKEVVKERGALGLDAGVKSGIAMEYWLELLQYPEESARSLWLNVDNQWRRLHSPNAQIQNQIENAFAFPKMFDVLVWYQEEKIVGLVVHSKS
;
A
#
# COMPACT_ATOMS: atom_id res chain seq x y z
N MET A 1 10.33 -28.78 18.53
CA MET A 1 9.51 -28.54 17.32
C MET A 1 9.72 -27.11 16.88
N LYS A 2 10.29 -26.88 15.68
CA LYS A 2 10.37 -25.54 15.10
C LYS A 2 9.01 -25.24 14.47
N GLN A 3 8.34 -24.18 14.93
CA GLN A 3 7.16 -23.67 14.24
C GLN A 3 7.66 -22.96 12.97
N VAL A 4 7.38 -23.58 11.84
CA VAL A 4 7.48 -22.97 10.52
C VAL A 4 6.16 -22.23 10.32
N THR A 5 6.22 -20.91 10.27
CA THR A 5 5.11 -20.08 9.80
C THR A 5 5.66 -19.14 8.75
N ASP A 6 5.42 -19.47 7.49
CA ASP A 6 5.44 -18.55 6.35
C ASP A 6 4.60 -19.17 5.21
N PRO A 7 4.00 -18.39 4.30
CA PRO A 7 3.70 -16.95 4.36
C PRO A 7 2.25 -16.64 3.91
N LEU A 8 1.55 -15.72 4.58
CA LEU A 8 0.31 -15.15 4.04
C LEU A 8 0.64 -13.85 3.30
N PHE A 9 1.10 -14.04 2.05
CA PHE A 9 1.22 -13.09 0.95
C PHE A 9 1.06 -11.60 1.31
N ALA A 10 2.22 -10.97 1.53
CA ALA A 10 2.40 -9.58 1.20
C ALA A 10 2.02 -9.37 -0.28
N LEU A 11 1.35 -8.27 -0.61
CA LEU A 11 1.66 -7.61 -1.88
C LEU A 11 3.17 -7.35 -1.81
N THR A 12 3.92 -8.13 -2.57
CA THR A 12 5.35 -8.40 -2.40
C THR A 12 6.11 -7.15 -1.97
N GLY A 13 6.57 -7.15 -0.72
CA GLY A 13 7.49 -6.14 -0.23
C GLY A 13 8.79 -6.15 -1.04
N PRO A 14 9.55 -5.05 -1.06
CA PRO A 14 10.65 -4.84 -1.98
C PRO A 14 11.80 -5.84 -1.87
N LYS A 15 11.90 -6.72 -0.87
CA LYS A 15 13.08 -7.62 -0.81
C LYS A 15 13.15 -8.63 -1.95
N GLU A 16 12.01 -9.06 -2.49
CA GLU A 16 11.96 -9.87 -3.73
C GLU A 16 12.04 -8.97 -4.98
N VAL A 17 11.33 -7.84 -4.98
CA VAL A 17 11.34 -6.86 -6.09
C VAL A 17 12.72 -6.21 -6.29
N VAL A 18 13.56 -6.10 -5.24
CA VAL A 18 14.88 -5.45 -5.26
C VAL A 18 15.88 -6.23 -6.12
N LYS A 19 15.79 -7.56 -6.17
CA LYS A 19 16.69 -8.39 -6.99
C LYS A 19 16.31 -8.40 -8.47
N GLU A 20 15.03 -8.16 -8.79
CA GLU A 20 14.54 -8.00 -10.18
C GLU A 20 14.67 -6.57 -10.71
N ARG A 21 15.21 -5.62 -9.93
CA ARG A 21 15.40 -4.21 -10.34
C ARG A 21 16.31 -4.03 -11.55
N GLY A 22 17.13 -5.01 -11.89
CA GLY A 22 17.94 -4.99 -13.12
C GLY A 22 17.17 -5.36 -14.40
N ALA A 23 15.96 -5.92 -14.29
CA ALA A 23 15.25 -6.52 -15.43
C ALA A 23 13.86 -5.91 -15.73
N LEU A 24 13.29 -5.09 -14.84
CA LEU A 24 11.90 -4.60 -14.98
C LEU A 24 11.74 -3.10 -15.24
N GLY A 25 12.81 -2.34 -15.44
CA GLY A 25 12.70 -0.92 -15.81
C GLY A 25 11.75 -0.14 -14.91
N LEU A 26 12.06 -0.05 -13.61
CA LEU A 26 11.33 0.88 -12.73
C LEU A 26 11.55 2.29 -13.26
N ASP A 27 10.53 2.77 -13.97
CA ASP A 27 10.44 4.07 -14.62
C ASP A 27 10.93 5.19 -13.69
N ALA A 28 11.64 6.14 -14.28
CA ALA A 28 11.98 7.39 -13.61
C ALA A 28 10.70 8.00 -13.00
N GLY A 29 10.69 8.22 -11.67
CA GLY A 29 9.61 8.95 -11.00
C GLY A 29 8.80 8.18 -9.94
N VAL A 30 9.04 6.89 -9.71
CA VAL A 30 8.43 6.17 -8.57
C VAL A 30 9.04 6.68 -7.25
N LYS A 31 8.18 7.11 -6.33
CA LYS A 31 8.53 7.57 -4.98
C LYS A 31 7.96 6.61 -3.93
N SER A 32 8.42 6.74 -2.70
CA SER A 32 7.90 5.99 -1.56
C SER A 32 7.79 6.82 -0.30
N GLY A 33 6.83 6.49 0.57
CA GLY A 33 6.66 7.12 1.88
C GLY A 33 5.75 6.31 2.81
N ILE A 34 5.53 6.83 4.02
CA ILE A 34 4.60 6.26 5.00
C ILE A 34 3.29 7.03 4.93
N ALA A 35 2.17 6.31 4.83
CA ALA A 35 0.86 6.95 4.86
C ALA A 35 0.51 7.43 6.27
N MET A 36 0.07 8.68 6.36
CA MET A 36 -0.30 9.36 7.60
C MET A 36 -1.80 9.32 7.87
N GLU A 37 -2.61 9.26 6.82
CA GLU A 37 -4.07 9.23 6.86
C GLU A 37 -4.60 8.35 5.72
N TYR A 38 -5.84 7.89 5.84
CA TYR A 38 -6.55 7.20 4.76
C TYR A 38 -7.97 7.73 4.59
N TRP A 39 -8.48 7.60 3.36
CA TRP A 39 -9.89 7.78 3.04
C TRP A 39 -10.31 6.69 2.07
N LEU A 40 -11.26 5.85 2.49
CA LEU A 40 -11.91 4.89 1.62
C LEU A 40 -13.19 5.52 1.04
N GLU A 41 -13.27 5.61 -0.28
CA GLU A 41 -14.54 5.92 -0.95
C GLU A 41 -15.54 4.79 -0.65
N LEU A 42 -16.78 5.14 -0.32
CA LEU A 42 -17.83 4.13 -0.07
C LEU A 42 -18.48 3.66 -1.37
N LEU A 43 -18.69 4.62 -2.28
CA LEU A 43 -19.20 4.44 -3.63
C LEU A 43 -18.15 4.94 -4.61
N GLN A 44 -18.20 4.48 -5.85
CA GLN A 44 -17.34 5.03 -6.88
C GLN A 44 -17.60 6.54 -7.07
N TYR A 45 -16.52 7.31 -7.11
CA TYR A 45 -16.59 8.74 -7.42
C TYR A 45 -15.37 9.17 -8.25
N PRO A 46 -15.55 9.92 -9.35
CA PRO A 46 -16.83 10.19 -10.02
C PRO A 46 -17.54 8.90 -10.46
N GLU A 47 -18.82 8.97 -10.83
CA GLU A 47 -19.65 7.79 -11.10
C GLU A 47 -19.08 6.86 -12.19
N GLU A 48 -18.25 7.37 -13.10
CA GLU A 48 -17.61 6.60 -14.17
C GLU A 48 -16.29 5.93 -13.73
N SER A 49 -15.85 6.15 -12.48
CA SER A 49 -14.59 5.63 -11.94
C SER A 49 -14.78 4.33 -11.17
N ALA A 50 -13.68 3.66 -10.85
CA ALA A 50 -13.68 2.71 -9.75
C ALA A 50 -13.60 3.43 -8.41
N ARG A 51 -14.23 2.84 -7.39
CA ARG A 51 -14.04 3.22 -5.99
C ARG A 51 -12.57 3.11 -5.61
N SER A 52 -12.09 4.11 -4.89
CA SER A 52 -10.68 4.25 -4.56
C SER A 52 -10.39 4.23 -3.06
N LEU A 53 -9.22 3.70 -2.72
CA LEU A 53 -8.57 3.93 -1.43
C LEU A 53 -7.56 5.06 -1.61
N TRP A 54 -7.67 6.09 -0.79
CA TRP A 54 -6.75 7.20 -0.72
C TRP A 54 -5.85 7.08 0.50
N LEU A 55 -4.56 7.33 0.32
CA LEU A 55 -3.55 7.37 1.37
C LEU A 55 -2.82 8.71 1.31
N ASN A 56 -2.76 9.44 2.43
CA ASN A 56 -2.01 10.69 2.52
C ASN A 56 -0.53 10.37 2.78
N VAL A 57 0.34 10.65 1.82
CA VAL A 57 1.78 10.45 1.93
C VAL A 57 2.47 11.78 1.66
N ASP A 58 3.28 12.25 2.62
CA ASP A 58 3.97 13.55 2.56
C ASP A 58 3.01 14.73 2.30
N ASN A 59 1.89 14.78 3.04
CA ASN A 59 0.83 15.79 2.92
C ASN A 59 0.16 15.83 1.54
N GLN A 60 0.17 14.72 0.81
CA GLN A 60 -0.43 14.61 -0.52
C GLN A 60 -1.19 13.29 -0.67
N TRP A 61 -2.40 13.35 -1.22
CA TRP A 61 -3.21 12.17 -1.43
C TRP A 61 -2.69 11.34 -2.61
N ARG A 62 -2.65 10.02 -2.39
CA ARG A 62 -2.30 8.98 -3.36
C ARG A 62 -3.43 7.97 -3.44
N ARG A 63 -3.66 7.40 -4.61
CA ARG A 63 -4.86 6.64 -4.92
C ARG A 63 -4.56 5.24 -5.41
N LEU A 64 -5.21 4.24 -4.80
CA LEU A 64 -5.32 2.88 -5.29
C LEU A 64 -6.73 2.64 -5.82
N HIS A 65 -6.85 2.36 -7.11
CA HIS A 65 -8.12 2.00 -7.75
C HIS A 65 -8.55 0.58 -7.42
N SER A 66 -9.86 0.38 -7.26
CA SER A 66 -10.48 -0.94 -7.07
C SER A 66 -9.82 -1.75 -5.94
N PRO A 67 -9.62 -1.17 -4.73
CA PRO A 67 -9.03 -1.92 -3.63
C PRO A 67 -9.94 -3.10 -3.30
N ASN A 68 -9.38 -4.30 -3.19
CA ASN A 68 -10.12 -5.47 -2.74
C ASN A 68 -10.35 -5.41 -1.21
N ALA A 69 -11.26 -6.25 -0.70
CA ALA A 69 -11.61 -6.26 0.73
C ALA A 69 -10.41 -6.60 1.63
N GLN A 70 -9.48 -7.43 1.16
CA GLN A 70 -8.29 -7.79 1.94
C GLN A 70 -7.39 -6.57 2.18
N ILE A 71 -7.11 -5.77 1.13
CA ILE A 71 -6.32 -4.55 1.24
C ILE A 71 -7.01 -3.55 2.17
N GLN A 72 -8.32 -3.38 2.04
CA GLN A 72 -9.09 -2.48 2.90
C GLN A 72 -8.95 -2.86 4.37
N ASN A 73 -9.24 -4.12 4.71
CA ASN A 73 -9.14 -4.62 6.08
C ASN A 73 -7.72 -4.45 6.65
N GLN A 74 -6.69 -4.69 5.85
CA GLN A 74 -5.30 -4.52 6.29
C GLN A 74 -4.97 -3.06 6.59
N ILE A 75 -5.40 -2.13 5.74
CA ILE A 75 -5.18 -0.69 5.92
C ILE A 75 -5.96 -0.16 7.11
N GLU A 76 -7.25 -0.49 7.22
CA GLU A 76 -8.10 -0.11 8.36
C GLU A 76 -7.50 -0.62 9.68
N ASN A 77 -7.04 -1.88 9.73
CA ASN A 77 -6.38 -2.44 10.90
C ASN A 77 -5.06 -1.71 11.23
N ALA A 78 -4.24 -1.37 10.23
CA ALA A 78 -3.00 -0.65 10.45
C ALA A 78 -3.25 0.74 11.07
N PHE A 79 -4.25 1.47 10.56
CA PHE A 79 -4.63 2.78 11.09
C PHE A 79 -5.36 2.72 12.43
N ALA A 80 -6.04 1.62 12.75
CA ALA A 80 -6.58 1.37 14.09
C ALA A 80 -5.49 1.14 15.15
N PHE A 81 -4.31 0.67 14.74
CA PHE A 81 -3.19 0.36 15.62
C PHE A 81 -1.89 1.07 15.19
N PRO A 82 -1.84 2.42 15.17
CA PRO A 82 -0.73 3.18 14.58
C PRO A 82 0.58 3.08 15.35
N LYS A 83 0.55 2.59 16.60
CA LYS A 83 1.76 2.27 17.38
C LYS A 83 2.40 0.95 16.97
N MET A 84 1.63 0.04 16.37
CA MET A 84 2.07 -1.30 15.98
C MET A 84 2.38 -1.41 14.50
N PHE A 85 1.77 -0.58 13.65
CA PHE A 85 1.93 -0.68 12.20
C PHE A 85 2.24 0.66 11.54
N ASP A 86 2.97 0.58 10.42
CA ASP A 86 3.08 1.61 9.39
C ASP A 86 2.51 1.07 8.07
N VAL A 87 2.01 1.98 7.22
CA VAL A 87 1.64 1.66 5.84
C VAL A 87 2.68 2.29 4.92
N LEU A 88 3.55 1.45 4.35
CA LEU A 88 4.54 1.85 3.35
C LEU A 88 3.88 1.85 1.97
N VAL A 89 4.07 2.92 1.21
CA VAL A 89 3.42 3.12 -0.09
C VAL A 89 4.48 3.46 -1.14
N TRP A 90 4.39 2.84 -2.32
CA TRP A 90 5.09 3.23 -3.54
C TRP A 90 4.10 3.86 -4.51
N TYR A 91 4.46 5.00 -5.08
CA TYR A 91 3.56 5.79 -5.91
C TYR A 91 4.28 6.52 -7.04
N GLN A 92 3.56 6.78 -8.13
CA GLN A 92 3.96 7.65 -9.23
C GLN A 92 2.87 8.71 -9.41
N GLU A 93 3.23 9.97 -9.19
CA GLU A 93 2.25 11.07 -9.09
C GLU A 93 1.16 10.76 -8.05
N GLU A 94 -0.11 10.72 -8.44
CA GLU A 94 -1.22 10.32 -7.56
C GLU A 94 -1.32 8.79 -7.42
N LYS A 95 -0.89 8.01 -8.40
CA LYS A 95 -1.17 6.58 -8.49
C LYS A 95 -0.32 5.77 -7.52
N ILE A 96 -0.96 4.94 -6.69
CA ILE A 96 -0.28 3.90 -5.91
C ILE A 96 0.04 2.73 -6.83
N VAL A 97 1.31 2.34 -6.84
CA VAL A 97 1.84 1.20 -7.62
C VAL A 97 2.23 0.01 -6.74
N GLY A 98 2.30 0.22 -5.42
CA GLY A 98 2.48 -0.85 -4.45
C GLY A 98 2.27 -0.33 -3.03
N LEU A 99 1.88 -1.22 -2.11
CA LEU A 99 1.79 -0.89 -0.68
C LEU A 99 2.05 -2.14 0.17
N VAL A 100 2.48 -1.92 1.41
CA VAL A 100 2.64 -2.99 2.41
C VAL A 100 2.37 -2.44 3.82
N VAL A 101 1.71 -3.23 4.65
CA VAL A 101 1.59 -2.97 6.09
C VAL A 101 2.81 -3.57 6.79
N HIS A 102 3.53 -2.75 7.55
CA HIS A 102 4.76 -3.12 8.23
C HIS A 102 4.58 -3.03 9.74
N SER A 103 4.96 -4.08 10.49
CA SER A 103 4.95 -4.05 11.95
C SER A 103 6.13 -3.24 12.50
N LYS A 104 5.86 -2.28 13.38
CA LYS A 104 6.86 -1.56 14.16
C LYS A 104 7.48 -2.51 15.19
N SER A 105 8.81 -2.51 15.26
CA SER A 105 9.59 -3.27 16.24
C SER A 105 9.72 -2.51 17.56
#